data_AF-A0A9W9EB11-F1
#
_entry.id   AF-A0A9W9EB11-F1
#
_cell.length_a   1.000
_cell.length_b   1.000
_cell.length_c   1.000
_cell.angle_alpha   90.00
_cell.angle_beta   90.00
_cell.angle_gamma   90.00
#
_symmetry.space_group_name_H-M   'P 1'
#
loop_
_entity.id
_entity.type
_entity.pdbx_description
1 polymer ?
#
loop_
_entity_poly.entity_id
_entity_poly.type
_entity_poly.pdbx_seq_one_letter_code
_entity_poly.pdbx_strand_id
1 'polypeptide(L)'
;MASTETNSSRPWADGPFELISIASLGYKCQPGEKVAPYHSMAAEMITVHNCLLRGINSVYLQCVNVERSPESIPAFIKYAKAWGHILHEHHTTEEKWFFPEIEAITGEKGIMDVNVEQHHAFDDGLKQYNAHLENAETGKETYDGAKLKSVIDSFMPVLRQHLQDEIFTLKTFEKYKDKTDWAKWTKETASKAIKATQTADGMVSVS
;
A
#
# COMPACT_ATOMS: atom_id res chain seq x y z
N MET A 1 9.84 -6.91 -46.84
CA MET A 1 10.47 -6.18 -45.72
C MET A 1 9.59 -6.39 -44.51
N ALA A 2 10.09 -7.04 -43.46
CA ALA A 2 9.33 -7.28 -42.24
C ALA A 2 9.32 -5.99 -41.41
N SER A 3 8.13 -5.50 -41.08
CA SER A 3 7.94 -4.37 -40.19
C SER A 3 8.44 -4.74 -38.80
N THR A 4 9.45 -4.03 -38.32
CA THR A 4 9.89 -4.06 -36.93
C THR A 4 8.77 -3.51 -36.05
N GLU A 5 8.12 -4.36 -35.26
CA GLU A 5 7.24 -3.90 -34.18
C GLU A 5 8.09 -3.09 -33.19
N THR A 6 7.82 -1.79 -33.12
CA THR A 6 8.33 -0.94 -32.05
C THR A 6 7.74 -1.44 -30.74
N ASN A 7 8.62 -1.87 -29.83
CA ASN A 7 8.28 -2.29 -28.48
C ASN A 7 7.65 -1.10 -27.73
N SER A 8 6.35 -0.87 -27.89
CA SER A 8 5.65 0.17 -27.15
C SER A 8 5.59 -0.29 -25.70
N SER A 9 6.49 0.20 -24.85
CA SER A 9 6.33 0.08 -23.41
C SER A 9 5.08 0.86 -23.03
N ARG A 10 3.91 0.20 -23.07
CA ARG A 10 2.67 0.81 -22.62
C ARG A 10 2.86 1.08 -21.12
N PRO A 11 2.92 2.34 -20.68
CA PRO A 11 3.01 2.60 -19.26
C PRO A 11 1.68 2.14 -18.64
N TRP A 12 1.73 1.12 -17.78
CA TRP A 12 0.65 0.86 -16.83
C TRP A 12 0.72 1.89 -15.69
N ALA A 13 0.06 1.64 -14.57
CA ALA A 13 0.22 2.45 -13.36
C ALA A 13 1.54 2.13 -12.60
N ASP A 14 2.65 1.95 -13.32
CA ASP A 14 3.95 1.58 -12.74
C ASP A 14 4.78 2.80 -12.28
N GLY A 15 4.28 4.03 -12.51
CA GLY A 15 4.89 5.27 -12.04
C GLY A 15 3.86 6.41 -11.88
N PRO A 16 4.25 7.57 -11.32
CA PRO A 16 5.64 7.97 -11.06
C PRO A 16 6.26 7.39 -9.78
N PHE A 17 5.47 6.82 -8.87
CA PHE A 17 5.98 6.20 -7.66
C PHE A 17 6.41 4.78 -7.96
N GLU A 18 7.72 4.55 -7.94
CA GLU A 18 8.35 3.31 -8.41
C GLU A 18 7.85 2.09 -7.64
N LEU A 19 7.67 0.96 -8.32
CA LEU A 19 7.31 -0.30 -7.66
C LEU A 19 8.48 -0.89 -6.87
N ILE A 20 8.15 -1.76 -5.90
CA ILE A 20 9.12 -2.48 -5.10
C ILE A 20 9.44 -3.81 -5.78
N SER A 21 10.73 -4.02 -6.10
CA SER A 21 11.21 -5.28 -6.66
C SER A 21 11.42 -6.31 -5.56
N ILE A 22 11.02 -7.57 -5.81
CA ILE A 22 11.34 -8.71 -4.94
C ILE A 22 12.85 -8.99 -4.85
N ALA A 23 13.65 -8.42 -5.76
CA ALA A 23 15.11 -8.41 -5.64
C ALA A 23 15.61 -7.69 -4.37
N SER A 24 14.80 -6.82 -3.74
CA SER A 24 15.10 -6.24 -2.43
C SER A 24 15.32 -7.30 -1.33
N LEU A 25 14.67 -8.46 -1.47
CA LEU A 25 14.83 -9.63 -0.60
C LEU A 25 15.99 -10.55 -1.02
N GLY A 26 16.67 -10.26 -2.13
CA GLY A 26 17.78 -11.07 -2.66
C GLY A 26 17.36 -12.17 -3.64
N TYR A 27 16.09 -12.21 -4.07
CA TYR A 27 15.59 -13.15 -5.07
C TYR A 27 15.79 -12.64 -6.50
N LYS A 28 15.90 -13.56 -7.47
CA LYS A 28 16.22 -13.25 -8.88
C LYS A 28 14.99 -13.14 -9.80
N CYS A 29 13.78 -13.26 -9.25
CA CYS A 29 12.51 -13.22 -9.99
C CYS A 29 12.41 -14.31 -11.08
N GLN A 30 13.00 -15.49 -10.85
CA GLN A 30 13.00 -16.55 -11.86
C GLN A 30 11.76 -17.44 -11.74
N PRO A 31 11.17 -17.93 -12.86
CA PRO A 31 10.07 -18.88 -12.81
C PRO A 31 10.43 -20.10 -11.95
N GLY A 32 9.62 -20.37 -10.92
CA GLY A 32 9.82 -21.50 -9.99
C GLY A 32 10.77 -21.23 -8.82
N GLU A 33 11.37 -20.04 -8.71
CA GLU A 33 12.13 -19.64 -7.53
C GLU A 33 11.20 -19.56 -6.30
N LYS A 34 11.55 -20.28 -5.24
CA LYS A 34 10.76 -20.31 -4.01
C LYS A 34 11.32 -19.33 -3.00
N VAL A 35 10.44 -18.48 -2.47
CA VAL A 35 10.75 -17.65 -1.30
C VAL A 35 10.89 -18.54 -0.08
N ALA A 36 11.89 -18.27 0.75
CA ALA A 36 12.10 -19.01 1.99
C ALA A 36 10.92 -18.73 2.95
N PRO A 37 10.46 -19.71 3.75
CA PRO A 37 9.29 -19.51 4.61
C PRO A 37 9.35 -18.28 5.52
N TYR A 38 10.53 -17.96 6.07
CA TYR A 38 10.77 -16.78 6.92
C TYR A 38 10.80 -15.44 6.16
N HIS A 39 10.85 -15.46 4.82
CA HIS A 39 10.66 -14.28 3.97
C HIS A 39 9.23 -14.16 3.41
N SER A 40 8.33 -15.08 3.76
CA SER A 40 6.97 -15.10 3.19
C SER A 40 6.21 -13.81 3.50
N MET A 41 6.31 -13.30 4.73
CA MET A 41 5.67 -12.04 5.13
C MET A 41 6.18 -10.88 4.28
N ALA A 42 7.50 -10.74 4.13
CA ALA A 42 8.08 -9.67 3.34
C ALA A 42 7.70 -9.77 1.86
N ALA A 43 7.62 -10.98 1.29
CA ALA A 43 7.19 -11.18 -0.09
C ALA A 43 5.69 -10.88 -0.31
N GLU A 44 4.84 -11.24 0.66
CA GLU A 44 3.43 -10.87 0.66
C GLU A 44 3.27 -9.35 0.79
N MET A 45 4.06 -8.71 1.66
CA MET A 45 4.07 -7.27 1.84
C MET A 45 4.46 -6.51 0.57
N ILE A 46 5.49 -6.98 -0.15
CA ILE A 46 5.82 -6.42 -1.49
C ILE A 46 4.63 -6.47 -2.44
N THR A 47 3.83 -7.54 -2.38
CA THR A 47 2.64 -7.69 -3.23
C THR A 47 1.57 -6.65 -2.85
N VAL A 48 1.26 -6.52 -1.57
CA VAL A 48 0.30 -5.54 -1.05
C VAL A 48 0.76 -4.10 -1.36
N HIS A 49 2.01 -3.79 -1.08
CA HIS A 49 2.61 -2.47 -1.34
C HIS A 49 2.59 -2.13 -2.82
N ASN A 50 2.85 -3.09 -3.71
CA ASN A 50 2.76 -2.86 -5.15
C ASN A 50 1.32 -2.68 -5.65
N CYS A 51 0.32 -3.24 -4.97
CA CYS A 51 -1.09 -2.92 -5.24
C CYS A 51 -1.42 -1.48 -4.83
N LEU A 52 -0.97 -1.05 -3.65
CA LEU A 52 -1.11 0.33 -3.16
C LEU A 52 -0.43 1.34 -4.10
N LEU A 53 0.81 1.05 -4.53
CA LEU A 53 1.59 1.89 -5.43
C LEU A 53 0.92 2.02 -6.81
N ARG A 54 0.41 0.92 -7.37
CA ARG A 54 -0.36 0.98 -8.62
C ARG A 54 -1.65 1.78 -8.47
N GLY A 55 -2.34 1.64 -7.34
CA GLY A 55 -3.55 2.40 -7.04
C GLY A 55 -3.30 3.91 -6.94
N ILE A 56 -2.22 4.35 -6.29
CA ILE A 56 -1.93 5.78 -6.20
C ILE A 56 -1.36 6.33 -7.50
N ASN A 57 -0.57 5.55 -8.23
CA ASN A 57 -0.09 5.93 -9.56
C ASN A 57 -1.24 6.17 -10.53
N SER A 58 -2.27 5.31 -10.55
CA SER A 58 -3.45 5.54 -11.39
C SER A 58 -4.24 6.78 -10.95
N VAL A 59 -4.44 7.00 -9.65
CA VAL A 59 -5.09 8.23 -9.13
C VAL A 59 -4.30 9.46 -9.55
N TYR A 60 -2.97 9.44 -9.37
CA TYR A 60 -2.08 10.53 -9.73
C TYR A 60 -2.12 10.87 -11.22
N LEU A 61 -2.11 9.84 -12.08
CA LEU A 61 -2.17 10.02 -13.53
C LEU A 61 -3.53 10.55 -13.99
N GLN A 62 -4.62 10.26 -13.27
CA GLN A 62 -5.98 10.59 -13.71
C GLN A 62 -6.60 11.80 -13.00
N CYS A 63 -6.06 12.25 -11.87
CA CYS A 63 -6.66 13.30 -11.05
C CYS A 63 -6.95 14.61 -11.82
N VAL A 64 -6.06 15.03 -12.73
CA VAL A 64 -6.32 16.19 -13.61
C VAL A 64 -7.07 15.77 -14.88
N ASN A 65 -6.76 14.59 -15.43
CA ASN A 65 -7.33 14.16 -16.71
C ASN A 65 -8.85 13.92 -16.65
N VAL A 66 -9.38 13.49 -15.49
CA VAL A 66 -10.81 13.26 -15.29
C VAL A 66 -11.65 14.53 -15.46
N GLU A 67 -11.06 15.73 -15.28
CA GLU A 67 -11.77 17.01 -15.45
C GLU A 67 -12.20 17.26 -16.90
N ARG A 68 -11.62 16.53 -17.87
CA ARG A 68 -12.05 16.54 -19.28
C ARG A 68 -13.40 15.83 -19.51
N SER A 69 -13.85 15.06 -18.52
CA SER A 69 -15.11 14.32 -18.49
C SER A 69 -15.79 14.55 -17.14
N PRO A 70 -16.39 15.73 -16.89
CA PRO A 70 -16.96 16.10 -15.59
C PRO A 70 -17.96 15.08 -15.02
N GLU A 71 -18.69 14.37 -15.89
CA GLU A 71 -19.60 13.28 -15.54
C GLU A 71 -18.91 12.08 -14.88
N SER A 72 -17.60 11.91 -15.09
CA SER A 72 -16.78 10.84 -14.49
C SER A 72 -16.21 11.21 -13.13
N ILE A 73 -16.21 12.49 -12.74
CA ILE A 73 -15.65 12.97 -11.48
C ILE A 73 -16.25 12.25 -10.26
N PRO A 74 -17.58 12.06 -10.13
CA PRO A 74 -18.14 11.39 -8.96
C PRO A 74 -17.66 9.93 -8.80
N ALA A 75 -17.50 9.21 -9.91
CA ALA A 75 -16.98 7.85 -9.88
C ALA A 75 -15.47 7.82 -9.55
N PHE A 76 -14.71 8.77 -10.09
CA PHE A 76 -13.29 8.92 -9.78
C PHE A 76 -13.04 9.26 -8.32
N ILE A 77 -13.82 10.17 -7.72
CA ILE A 77 -13.70 10.52 -6.30
C ILE A 77 -13.87 9.27 -5.43
N LYS A 78 -14.89 8.44 -5.70
CA LYS A 78 -15.10 7.18 -4.96
C LYS A 78 -13.94 6.21 -5.12
N TYR A 79 -13.41 6.08 -6.33
CA TYR A 79 -12.22 5.26 -6.60
C TYR A 79 -11.00 5.74 -5.82
N ALA A 80 -10.73 7.05 -5.84
CA ALA A 80 -9.63 7.67 -5.12
C ALA A 80 -9.80 7.54 -3.60
N LYS A 81 -11.01 7.72 -3.07
CA LYS A 81 -11.32 7.51 -1.65
C LYS A 81 -11.10 6.05 -1.23
N ALA A 82 -11.49 5.09 -2.07
CA ALA A 82 -11.27 3.67 -1.79
C ALA A 82 -9.78 3.36 -1.62
N TRP A 83 -8.89 3.95 -2.43
CA TRP A 83 -7.45 3.82 -2.24
C TRP A 83 -6.99 4.34 -0.87
N GLY A 84 -7.45 5.54 -0.47
CA GLY A 84 -7.08 6.14 0.82
C GLY A 84 -7.55 5.31 2.01
N HIS A 85 -8.76 4.74 1.91
CA HIS A 85 -9.30 3.84 2.91
C HIS A 85 -8.52 2.52 2.99
N ILE A 86 -8.19 1.89 1.85
CA ILE A 86 -7.37 0.66 1.84
C ILE A 86 -6.01 0.90 2.47
N LEU A 87 -5.36 2.04 2.18
CA LEU A 87 -4.08 2.41 2.81
C LEU A 87 -4.21 2.56 4.33
N HIS A 88 -5.27 3.22 4.80
CA HIS A 88 -5.53 3.39 6.23
C HIS A 88 -5.76 2.05 6.94
N GLU A 89 -6.61 1.19 6.37
CA GLU A 89 -6.90 -0.14 6.92
C GLU A 89 -5.69 -1.06 6.92
N HIS A 90 -4.83 -0.96 5.89
CA HIS A 90 -3.56 -1.68 5.78
C HIS A 90 -2.67 -1.38 7.00
N HIS A 91 -2.30 -0.12 7.23
CA HIS A 91 -1.44 0.25 8.34
C HIS A 91 -2.10 0.06 9.71
N THR A 92 -3.42 0.31 9.83
CA THR A 92 -4.16 0.03 11.08
C THR A 92 -4.13 -1.45 11.42
N THR A 93 -4.21 -2.32 10.41
CA THR A 93 -4.13 -3.76 10.59
C THR A 93 -2.74 -4.19 11.06
N GLU A 94 -1.70 -3.61 10.50
CA GLU A 94 -0.32 -3.88 10.90
C GLU A 94 -0.08 -3.56 12.37
N GLU A 95 -0.39 -2.33 12.78
CA GLU A 95 -0.19 -1.86 14.16
C GLU A 95 -1.05 -2.61 15.18
N LYS A 96 -2.28 -2.97 14.81
CA LYS A 96 -3.22 -3.62 15.73
C LYS A 96 -2.99 -5.12 15.87
N TRP A 97 -2.57 -5.80 14.81
CA TRP A 97 -2.56 -7.27 14.75
C TRP A 97 -1.19 -7.88 14.48
N PHE A 98 -0.39 -7.27 13.61
CA PHE A 98 0.89 -7.88 13.18
C PHE A 98 2.04 -7.46 14.08
N PHE A 99 2.26 -6.17 14.28
CA PHE A 99 3.42 -5.67 15.02
C PHE A 99 3.48 -6.18 16.47
N PRO A 100 2.37 -6.21 17.24
CA PRO A 100 2.39 -6.76 18.60
C PRO A 100 2.68 -8.28 18.64
N GLU A 101 2.17 -9.05 17.67
CA GLU A 101 2.45 -10.49 17.59
C GLU A 101 3.90 -10.74 17.16
N ILE A 102 4.47 -9.93 16.27
CA ILE A 102 5.89 -9.96 15.90
C ILE A 102 6.77 -9.75 17.13
N GLU A 103 6.50 -8.73 17.94
CA GLU A 103 7.25 -8.50 19.18
C GLU A 103 7.16 -9.69 20.14
N ALA A 104 5.97 -10.28 20.30
CA ALA A 104 5.76 -11.43 21.17
C ALA A 104 6.54 -12.67 20.70
N ILE A 105 6.58 -12.94 19.39
CA ILE A 105 7.28 -14.09 18.80
C ILE A 105 8.80 -13.91 18.85
N THR A 106 9.27 -12.70 18.53
CA THR A 106 10.71 -12.40 18.49
C THR A 106 11.29 -12.21 19.88
N GLY A 107 10.50 -11.67 20.81
CA GLY A 107 10.94 -11.21 22.14
C GLY A 107 11.69 -9.87 22.10
N GLU A 108 11.69 -9.18 20.95
CA GLU A 108 12.36 -7.89 20.75
C GLU A 108 11.30 -6.78 20.74
N LYS A 109 11.20 -6.05 21.86
CA LYS A 109 10.30 -4.90 21.99
C LYS A 109 10.78 -3.74 21.12
N GLY A 110 9.85 -3.08 20.43
CA GLY A 110 10.09 -1.94 19.57
C GLY A 110 10.69 -2.30 18.21
N ILE A 111 10.70 -3.59 17.83
CA ILE A 111 11.31 -4.04 16.58
C ILE A 111 10.64 -3.43 15.33
N MET A 112 9.39 -2.98 15.46
CA MET A 112 8.62 -2.31 14.39
C MET A 112 8.39 -0.81 14.66
N ASP A 113 8.97 -0.20 15.71
CA ASP A 113 8.69 1.20 16.09
C ASP A 113 9.04 2.18 14.96
N VAL A 114 10.12 1.92 14.22
CA VAL A 114 10.51 2.74 13.06
C VAL A 114 9.42 2.75 11.98
N ASN A 115 8.72 1.63 11.77
CA ASN A 115 7.65 1.53 10.79
C ASN A 115 6.40 2.29 11.26
N VAL A 116 6.10 2.24 12.56
CA VAL A 116 5.02 3.04 13.18
C VAL A 116 5.31 4.54 13.10
N GLU A 117 6.53 4.97 13.40
CA GLU A 117 6.94 6.37 13.26
C GLU A 117 6.79 6.87 11.81
N GLN A 118 7.13 6.01 10.84
CA GLN A 118 6.93 6.30 9.43
C GLN A 118 5.46 6.38 9.02
N HIS A 119 4.56 5.60 9.63
CA HIS A 119 3.10 5.75 9.44
C HIS A 119 2.65 7.15 9.81
N HIS A 120 3.03 7.61 11.00
CA HIS A 120 2.69 8.95 11.49
C HIS A 120 3.27 10.05 10.60
N ALA A 121 4.42 9.83 9.97
CA ALA A 121 5.10 10.84 9.17
C ALA A 121 4.34 11.24 7.89
N PHE A 122 3.55 10.35 7.27
CA PHE A 122 2.73 10.67 6.09
C PHE A 122 1.24 10.93 6.43
N ASP A 123 0.80 10.64 7.66
CA ASP A 123 -0.61 10.65 8.07
C ASP A 123 -1.31 12.00 7.82
N ASP A 124 -0.65 13.12 8.12
CA ASP A 124 -1.20 14.46 7.86
C ASP A 124 -1.46 14.72 6.36
N GLY A 125 -0.64 14.16 5.48
CA GLY A 125 -0.85 14.23 4.04
C GLY A 125 -2.00 13.35 3.57
N LEU A 126 -2.13 12.15 4.13
CA LEU A 126 -3.26 11.26 3.86
C LEU A 126 -4.59 11.86 4.35
N LYS A 127 -4.60 12.53 5.50
CA LYS A 127 -5.77 13.28 6.00
C LYS A 127 -6.17 14.39 5.02
N GLN A 128 -5.21 15.14 4.48
CA GLN A 128 -5.50 16.17 3.47
C GLN A 128 -6.06 15.56 2.17
N TYR A 129 -5.53 14.42 1.75
CA TYR A 129 -6.01 13.68 0.59
C TYR A 129 -7.49 13.29 0.75
N ASN A 130 -7.81 12.66 1.88
CA ASN A 130 -9.18 12.24 2.20
C ASN A 130 -10.12 13.44 2.35
N ALA A 131 -9.66 14.52 3.00
CA ALA A 131 -10.47 15.73 3.20
C ALA A 131 -10.83 16.42 1.87
N HIS A 132 -9.89 16.53 0.93
CA HIS A 132 -10.17 17.10 -0.39
C HIS A 132 -11.25 16.30 -1.13
N LEU A 133 -11.10 14.98 -1.18
CA LEU A 133 -12.04 14.10 -1.86
C LEU A 133 -13.43 14.11 -1.20
N GLU A 134 -13.49 14.11 0.12
CA GLU A 134 -14.74 14.18 0.90
C GLU A 134 -15.46 15.53 0.68
N ASN A 135 -14.72 16.63 0.71
CA ASN A 135 -15.31 17.95 0.49
C ASN A 135 -15.82 18.10 -0.95
N ALA A 136 -15.12 17.52 -1.93
CA ALA A 136 -15.58 17.48 -3.32
C ALA A 136 -16.83 16.59 -3.48
N GLU A 137 -16.89 15.42 -2.84
CA GLU A 137 -18.05 14.52 -2.90
C GLU A 137 -19.30 15.16 -2.27
N THR A 138 -19.12 15.87 -1.15
CA THR A 138 -20.22 16.50 -0.40
C THR A 138 -20.60 17.89 -0.93
N GLY A 139 -19.91 18.38 -1.97
CA GLY A 139 -20.16 19.70 -2.56
C GLY A 139 -19.73 20.88 -1.70
N LYS A 140 -18.92 20.65 -0.66
CA LYS A 140 -18.29 21.72 0.15
C LYS A 140 -17.22 22.47 -0.64
N GLU A 141 -16.59 21.80 -1.61
CA GLU A 141 -15.71 22.44 -2.59
C GLU A 141 -15.90 21.81 -3.97
N THR A 142 -15.50 22.52 -5.02
CA THR A 142 -15.40 21.94 -6.37
C THR A 142 -14.18 21.02 -6.43
N TYR A 143 -14.32 19.87 -7.09
CA TYR A 143 -13.19 19.00 -7.37
C TYR A 143 -12.08 19.78 -8.12
N ASP A 144 -10.84 19.61 -7.69
CA ASP A 144 -9.66 20.26 -8.27
C ASP A 144 -8.55 19.22 -8.38
N GLY A 145 -8.34 18.73 -9.60
CA GLY A 145 -7.34 17.71 -9.89
C GLY A 145 -5.91 18.17 -9.59
N ALA A 146 -5.60 19.45 -9.77
CA ALA A 146 -4.28 20.01 -9.49
C ALA A 146 -4.02 20.08 -7.99
N LYS A 147 -5.04 20.45 -7.19
CA LYS A 147 -4.98 20.38 -5.73
C LYS A 147 -4.77 18.95 -5.25
N LEU A 148 -5.56 17.98 -5.73
CA LEU A 148 -5.38 16.57 -5.37
C LEU A 148 -3.96 16.09 -5.70
N LYS A 149 -3.47 16.42 -6.90
CA LYS A 149 -2.11 16.09 -7.32
C LYS A 149 -1.04 16.67 -6.38
N SER A 150 -1.15 17.94 -6.02
CA SER A 150 -0.22 18.60 -5.09
C SER A 150 -0.25 17.99 -3.69
N VAL A 151 -1.43 17.55 -3.23
CA VAL A 151 -1.55 16.83 -1.95
C VAL A 151 -0.83 15.48 -2.04
N ILE A 152 -1.01 14.72 -3.12
CA ILE A 152 -0.28 13.46 -3.34
C ILE A 152 1.24 13.69 -3.36
N ASP A 153 1.70 14.72 -4.05
CA ASP A 153 3.12 15.10 -4.11
C ASP A 153 3.71 15.42 -2.72
N SER A 154 2.89 15.85 -1.75
CA SER A 154 3.34 16.23 -0.39
C SER A 154 3.70 15.05 0.52
N PHE A 155 3.07 13.88 0.35
CA PHE A 155 3.24 12.75 1.28
C PHE A 155 3.79 11.48 0.61
N MET A 156 3.62 11.34 -0.70
CA MET A 156 4.06 10.14 -1.39
C MET A 156 5.56 9.85 -1.31
N PRO A 157 6.48 10.82 -1.28
CA PRO A 157 7.90 10.51 -1.03
C PRO A 157 8.12 9.78 0.29
N VAL A 158 7.43 10.22 1.36
CA VAL A 158 7.52 9.63 2.69
C VAL A 158 6.85 8.27 2.73
N LEU A 159 5.62 8.15 2.20
CA LEU A 159 4.92 6.87 2.12
C LEU A 159 5.71 5.85 1.28
N ARG A 160 6.26 6.25 0.14
CA ARG A 160 7.04 5.35 -0.72
C ARG A 160 8.29 4.83 -0.01
N GLN A 161 8.96 5.69 0.76
CA GLN A 161 10.11 5.30 1.58
C GLN A 161 9.69 4.29 2.64
N HIS A 162 8.61 4.57 3.38
CA HIS A 162 8.04 3.64 4.36
C HIS A 162 7.77 2.24 3.77
N LEU A 163 7.04 2.19 2.64
CA LEU A 163 6.71 0.94 1.98
C LEU A 163 7.97 0.13 1.59
N GLN A 164 9.12 0.78 1.37
CA GLN A 164 10.39 0.10 1.12
C GLN A 164 11.08 -0.36 2.41
N ASP A 165 11.13 0.51 3.40
CA ASP A 165 11.88 0.29 4.63
C ASP A 165 11.29 -0.85 5.44
N GLU A 166 9.97 -0.99 5.45
CA GLU A 166 9.32 -2.14 6.05
C GLU A 166 9.79 -3.47 5.45
N ILE A 167 9.95 -3.55 4.13
CA ILE A 167 10.49 -4.75 3.47
C ILE A 167 11.89 -5.07 3.99
N PHE A 168 12.71 -4.04 4.24
CA PHE A 168 14.04 -4.22 4.79
C PHE A 168 14.00 -4.62 6.27
N THR A 169 13.12 -4.04 7.08
CA THR A 169 12.89 -4.45 8.48
C THR A 169 12.48 -5.93 8.53
N LEU A 170 11.46 -6.32 7.77
CA LEU A 170 10.96 -7.70 7.73
C LEU A 170 12.00 -8.68 7.20
N LYS A 171 12.85 -8.28 6.26
CA LYS A 171 13.97 -9.11 5.79
C LYS A 171 14.94 -9.45 6.92
N THR A 172 15.14 -8.56 7.90
CA THR A 172 16.04 -8.85 9.04
C THR A 172 15.55 -10.00 9.91
N PHE A 173 14.27 -10.41 9.78
CA PHE A 173 13.69 -11.48 10.58
C PHE A 173 14.17 -12.88 10.20
N GLU A 174 15.06 -13.00 9.20
CA GLU A 174 15.84 -14.22 8.98
C GLU A 174 16.53 -14.72 10.27
N LYS A 175 16.96 -13.79 11.16
CA LYS A 175 17.54 -14.14 12.48
C LYS A 175 16.54 -14.85 13.41
N TYR A 176 15.24 -14.77 13.10
CA TYR A 176 14.13 -15.40 13.83
C TYR A 176 13.47 -16.56 13.08
N LYS A 177 14.11 -17.09 12.03
CA LYS A 177 13.55 -18.15 11.18
C LYS A 177 13.02 -19.37 11.96
N ASP A 178 13.60 -19.69 13.12
CA ASP A 178 13.26 -20.86 13.93
C ASP A 178 12.25 -20.56 15.06
N LYS A 179 11.79 -19.32 15.19
CA LYS A 179 10.85 -18.90 16.26
C LYS A 179 9.41 -19.32 16.01
N THR A 180 9.00 -19.42 14.75
CA THR A 180 7.66 -19.82 14.35
C THR A 180 7.65 -20.28 12.88
N ASP A 181 6.58 -20.95 12.46
CA ASP A 181 6.28 -21.10 11.03
C ASP A 181 5.72 -19.77 10.52
N TRP A 182 6.61 -18.90 10.04
CA TRP A 182 6.28 -17.55 9.57
C TRP A 182 5.24 -17.55 8.45
N ALA A 183 5.27 -18.53 7.55
CA ALA A 183 4.32 -18.61 6.45
C ALA A 183 2.91 -18.97 6.95
N LYS A 184 2.82 -19.92 7.89
CA LYS A 184 1.55 -20.29 8.53
C LYS A 184 1.02 -19.15 9.40
N TRP A 185 1.87 -18.59 10.26
CA TRP A 185 1.49 -17.49 11.16
C TRP A 185 0.97 -16.28 10.37
N THR A 186 1.65 -15.85 9.30
CA THR A 186 1.21 -14.70 8.48
C THR A 186 -0.20 -14.91 7.96
N LYS A 187 -0.50 -16.09 7.40
CA LYS A 187 -1.85 -16.42 6.89
C LYS A 187 -2.92 -16.46 7.98
N GLU A 188 -2.59 -17.03 9.12
CA GLU A 188 -3.51 -17.12 10.26
C GLU A 188 -3.82 -15.73 10.82
N THR A 189 -2.81 -14.87 10.99
CA THR A 189 -2.97 -13.52 11.50
C THR A 189 -3.72 -12.62 10.51
N ALA A 190 -3.43 -12.71 9.21
CA ALA A 190 -4.23 -12.04 8.17
C ALA A 190 -5.71 -12.49 8.21
N SER A 191 -5.95 -13.80 8.34
CA SER A 191 -7.32 -14.33 8.43
C SER A 191 -8.06 -13.87 9.69
N LYS A 192 -7.37 -13.73 10.83
CA LYS A 192 -7.95 -13.17 12.06
C LYS A 192 -8.31 -11.69 11.87
N ALA A 193 -7.38 -10.90 11.31
CA ALA A 193 -7.60 -9.49 11.04
C ALA A 193 -8.83 -9.27 10.14
N ILE A 194 -8.90 -9.99 9.01
CA ILE A 194 -10.04 -9.92 8.08
C ILE A 194 -11.37 -10.25 8.78
N LYS A 195 -11.41 -11.31 9.60
CA LYS A 195 -12.64 -11.66 10.34
C LYS A 195 -13.04 -10.61 11.36
N ALA A 196 -12.07 -9.92 11.96
CA ALA A 196 -12.32 -8.88 12.94
C ALA A 196 -12.75 -7.54 12.30
N THR A 197 -12.42 -7.30 11.03
CA THR A 197 -12.77 -6.07 10.30
C THR A 197 -13.97 -6.23 9.37
N GLN A 198 -14.44 -7.47 9.14
CA GLN A 198 -15.71 -7.73 8.47
C GLN A 198 -16.89 -7.30 9.35
N THR A 199 -17.66 -6.30 8.91
CA THR A 199 -18.97 -6.01 9.49
C THR A 199 -20.03 -6.98 8.95
N ALA A 200 -21.16 -7.11 9.65
CA ALA A 200 -22.21 -8.11 9.38
C ALA A 200 -22.79 -8.09 7.95
N ASP A 201 -22.61 -7.00 7.21
CA ASP A 201 -23.12 -6.82 5.84
C ASP A 201 -22.05 -7.09 4.75
N GLY A 202 -20.87 -7.58 5.11
CA GLY A 202 -19.81 -7.95 4.16
C GLY A 202 -19.06 -6.78 3.53
N MET A 203 -19.34 -5.54 3.95
CA MET A 203 -18.56 -4.35 3.61
C MET A 203 -17.49 -4.10 4.69
N VAL A 204 -16.28 -3.74 4.24
CA VAL A 204 -15.23 -3.21 5.11
C VAL A 204 -15.76 -1.91 5.73
N SER A 205 -15.58 -1.76 7.05
CA SER A 205 -16.14 -0.67 7.85
C SER A 205 -15.80 0.70 7.25
N VAL A 206 -16.82 1.41 6.77
CA VAL A 206 -16.71 2.84 6.42
C VAL A 206 -16.97 3.62 7.71
N SER A 207 -15.95 3.79 8.54
CA SER A 207 -16.00 4.63 9.75
C SER A 207 -14.99 5.75 9.66
#